data_AF-A0A535A371-F1
#
_entry.id   AF-A0A535A371-F1
#
_cell.length_a   1.000
_cell.length_b   1.000
_cell.length_c   1.000
_cell.angle_alpha   90.00
_cell.angle_beta   90.00
_cell.angle_gamma   90.00
#
_symmetry.space_group_name_H-M   'P 1'
#
loop_
_entity.id
_entity.type
_entity.pdbx_description
1 polymer ?
#
loop_
_entity_poly.entity_id
_entity_poly.type
_entity_poly.pdbx_seq_one_letter_code
_entity_poly.pdbx_strand_id
1 'polypeptide(L)'
;MVASLLTDPSVVTQAGGTVNNSSSLYGWQCKNGDHAPIPEITHFTGDTTFKANGNISGEGILIVDGNLTLQGTIDFKGLIIVRGTTNVTSDTDVTGNASIWGSLWTTDINMVVGGSAFIQYSTQALALANQVGPGRALPSKLVVNWIVDCAAVPAGTNNCGT
;
A
#
# COMPACT_ATOMS: atom_id res chain seq x y z
N MET A 1 -15.38 4.59 -0.63
CA MET A 1 -14.58 3.51 -0.01
C MET A 1 -13.67 4.07 1.08
N VAL A 2 -12.71 4.95 0.77
CA VAL A 2 -11.81 5.54 1.79
C VAL A 2 -12.57 6.36 2.84
N ALA A 3 -13.58 7.16 2.44
CA ALA A 3 -14.37 7.97 3.38
C ALA A 3 -15.10 7.17 4.48
N SER A 4 -15.52 5.94 4.21
CA SER A 4 -16.15 5.08 5.23
C SER A 4 -15.13 4.37 6.12
N LEU A 5 -13.89 4.23 5.64
CA LEU A 5 -12.78 3.68 6.42
C LEU A 5 -12.30 4.71 7.44
N LEU A 6 -12.20 5.98 7.04
CA LEU A 6 -11.76 7.09 7.90
C LEU A 6 -12.69 7.40 9.09
N THR A 7 -13.93 6.89 9.06
CA THR A 7 -14.88 7.03 10.17
C THR A 7 -14.81 5.87 11.17
N ASP A 8 -13.99 4.84 10.91
CA ASP A 8 -13.80 3.72 11.83
C ASP A 8 -12.95 4.18 13.03
N PRO A 9 -13.37 3.92 14.28
CA PRO A 9 -12.63 4.32 15.48
C PRO A 9 -11.25 3.68 15.63
N SER A 10 -10.95 2.64 14.84
CA SER A 10 -9.65 1.98 14.78
C SER A 10 -8.64 2.71 13.89
N VAL A 11 -9.08 3.75 13.15
CA VAL A 11 -8.19 4.60 12.35
C VAL A 11 -7.49 5.60 13.24
N VAL A 12 -6.16 5.50 13.30
CA VAL A 12 -5.33 6.49 13.98
C VAL A 12 -5.06 7.64 13.01
N THR A 13 -5.72 8.76 13.26
CA THR A 13 -5.62 9.96 12.43
C THR A 13 -4.57 10.91 12.99
N GLN A 14 -3.69 11.39 12.11
CA GLN A 14 -2.61 12.31 12.40
C GLN A 14 -2.67 13.54 11.49
N ALA A 15 -2.13 14.66 11.97
CA ALA A 15 -1.79 15.77 11.10
C ALA A 15 -0.63 15.38 10.16
N GLY A 16 -0.60 15.94 8.95
CA GLY A 16 0.58 15.83 8.10
C GLY A 16 1.83 16.39 8.78
N GLY A 17 3.01 16.00 8.31
CA GLY A 17 4.28 16.42 8.87
C GLY A 17 5.41 15.42 8.61
N THR A 18 6.48 15.53 9.39
CA THR A 18 7.60 14.59 9.30
C THR A 18 7.47 13.50 10.36
N VAL A 19 7.37 12.26 9.90
CA VAL A 19 7.53 11.05 10.71
C VAL A 19 9.02 10.71 10.70
N ASN A 20 9.66 10.72 11.86
CA ASN A 20 11.10 10.44 11.98
C ASN A 20 11.36 9.33 13.00
N ASN A 21 12.63 8.92 13.13
CA ASN A 21 13.06 7.82 14.01
C ASN A 21 12.55 7.91 15.46
N SER A 22 12.11 9.08 15.92
CA SER A 22 11.69 9.34 17.30
C SER A 22 10.17 9.55 17.45
N SER A 23 9.38 9.39 16.38
CA SER A 23 7.92 9.56 16.46
C SER A 23 7.24 8.27 16.96
N SER A 24 6.46 8.38 18.04
CA SER A 24 5.73 7.27 18.66
C SER A 24 4.43 6.93 17.92
N LEU A 25 4.53 6.46 16.67
CA LEU A 25 3.38 5.92 15.93
C LEU A 25 3.27 4.42 16.18
N TYR A 26 2.10 3.96 16.61
CA TYR A 26 1.80 2.54 16.70
C TYR A 26 1.67 1.93 15.29
N GLY A 27 2.02 0.64 15.14
CA GLY A 27 2.07 -0.04 13.83
C GLY A 27 3.27 0.30 12.94
N TRP A 28 4.11 1.26 13.37
CA TRP A 28 5.34 1.67 12.68
C TRP A 28 6.54 1.50 13.62
N GLN A 29 7.60 0.88 13.12
CA GLN A 29 8.90 0.86 13.78
C GLN A 29 9.83 1.84 13.08
N CYS A 30 10.20 2.89 13.81
CA CYS A 30 11.17 3.87 13.34
C CYS A 30 12.47 3.83 14.19
N LYS A 31 12.50 3.02 15.26
CA LYS A 31 13.64 2.80 16.17
C LYS A 31 13.81 1.33 16.57
N ASN A 32 15.05 0.92 16.85
CA ASN A 32 15.34 -0.29 17.63
C ASN A 32 14.76 -0.14 19.05
N GLY A 33 13.62 -0.80 19.30
CA GLY A 33 12.92 -0.77 20.59
C GLY A 33 11.52 -0.14 20.55
N ASP A 34 11.07 0.38 19.41
CA ASP A 34 9.65 0.71 19.21
C ASP A 34 8.80 -0.56 19.09
N HIS A 35 7.49 -0.42 19.34
CA HIS A 35 6.53 -1.51 19.22
C HIS A 35 6.68 -2.24 17.89
N ALA A 36 6.72 -3.58 17.91
CA ALA A 36 6.62 -4.39 16.69
C ALA A 36 5.43 -3.89 15.86
N PRO A 37 5.55 -3.83 14.52
CA PRO A 37 4.51 -3.28 13.67
C PRO A 37 3.31 -4.23 13.76
N ILE A 38 2.38 -3.87 14.65
CA ILE A 38 1.06 -4.46 14.71
C ILE A 38 0.26 -3.80 13.58
N PRO A 39 -0.42 -4.56 12.71
CA PRO A 39 -1.17 -3.97 11.60
C PRO A 39 -2.15 -2.91 12.09
N GLU A 40 -2.00 -1.67 11.59
CA GLU A 40 -2.81 -0.53 11.98
C GLU A 40 -3.31 0.23 10.75
N ILE A 41 -4.45 0.90 10.86
CA ILE A 41 -4.91 1.85 9.83
C ILE A 41 -4.48 3.24 10.27
N THR A 42 -3.44 3.78 9.64
CA THR A 42 -2.92 5.12 9.92
C THR A 42 -3.37 6.09 8.83
N HIS A 43 -3.96 7.22 9.22
CA HIS A 43 -4.42 8.26 8.30
C HIS A 43 -3.70 9.58 8.57
N PHE A 44 -3.06 10.14 7.54
CA PHE A 44 -2.52 11.49 7.56
C PHE A 44 -3.39 12.45 6.75
N THR A 45 -3.85 13.50 7.40
CA THR A 45 -4.73 14.53 6.82
C THR A 45 -4.00 15.55 5.92
N GLY A 46 -2.68 15.48 5.83
CA GLY A 46 -1.88 16.39 5.00
C GLY A 46 -0.60 15.74 4.48
N ASP A 47 0.25 16.56 3.88
CA ASP A 47 1.55 16.13 3.34
C ASP A 47 2.40 15.46 4.42
N THR A 48 2.95 14.30 4.12
CA THR A 48 3.64 13.45 5.09
C THR A 48 4.99 13.02 4.55
N THR A 49 6.03 13.23 5.33
CA THR A 49 7.40 12.79 5.02
C THR A 49 7.85 11.77 6.04
N PHE A 50 8.11 10.54 5.61
CA PHE A 50 8.84 9.56 6.40
C PHE A 50 10.33 9.77 6.15
N LYS A 51 11.03 10.30 7.15
CA LYS A 51 12.46 10.60 7.09
C LYS A 51 13.19 9.85 8.19
N ALA A 52 14.07 8.92 7.82
CA ALA A 52 14.90 8.27 8.83
C ALA A 52 16.36 8.14 8.41
N ASN A 53 17.24 8.47 9.36
CA ASN A 53 18.66 8.10 9.37
C ASN A 53 18.81 6.60 9.78
N GLY A 54 17.93 5.73 9.30
CA GLY A 54 17.74 4.35 9.75
C GLY A 54 16.51 3.72 9.11
N ASN A 55 16.34 2.41 9.22
CA ASN A 55 15.25 1.69 8.56
C ASN A 55 13.88 2.03 9.20
N ILE A 56 12.90 2.40 8.39
CA ILE A 56 11.49 2.51 8.79
C ILE A 56 10.81 1.21 8.38
N SER A 57 10.06 0.59 9.27
CA SER A 57 9.13 -0.47 8.90
C SER A 57 7.73 -0.21 9.42
N GLY A 58 6.73 -0.78 8.76
CA GLY A 58 5.35 -0.65 9.18
C GLY A 58 4.48 -1.72 8.57
N GLU A 59 3.35 -2.00 9.22
CA GLU A 59 2.38 -2.97 8.73
C GLU A 59 0.96 -2.40 8.83
N GLY A 60 0.09 -2.71 7.86
CA GLY A 60 -1.32 -2.33 7.88
C GLY A 60 -1.78 -1.50 6.68
N ILE A 61 -2.56 -0.45 6.92
CA ILE A 61 -3.09 0.45 5.88
C ILE A 61 -2.63 1.89 6.16
N LEU A 62 -1.87 2.47 5.24
CA LEU A 62 -1.49 3.88 5.27
C LEU A 62 -2.37 4.68 4.32
N ILE A 63 -3.00 5.74 4.80
CA ILE A 63 -3.79 6.68 3.99
C ILE A 63 -3.18 8.07 4.15
N VAL A 64 -2.85 8.73 3.05
CA VAL A 64 -2.30 10.09 3.04
C VAL A 64 -3.12 10.97 2.11
N ASP A 65 -3.70 12.03 2.65
CA ASP A 65 -4.56 12.95 1.89
C ASP A 65 -3.75 13.94 1.04
N GLY A 66 -2.53 14.24 1.47
CA GLY A 66 -1.57 15.05 0.75
C GLY A 66 -0.54 14.23 -0.02
N ASN A 67 0.64 14.81 -0.20
CA ASN A 67 1.80 14.17 -0.78
C ASN A 67 2.49 13.25 0.23
N LEU A 68 3.00 12.10 -0.24
CA LEU A 68 3.80 11.19 0.57
C LEU A 68 5.26 11.27 0.11
N THR A 69 6.18 11.60 1.01
CA THR A 69 7.62 11.54 0.75
C THR A 69 8.27 10.47 1.61
N LEU A 70 9.03 9.58 0.98
CA LEU A 70 9.69 8.44 1.59
C LEU A 70 11.21 8.62 1.43
N GLN A 71 11.91 8.85 2.54
CA GLN A 71 13.37 9.08 2.61
C GLN A 71 14.06 8.06 3.52
N GLY A 72 15.03 7.34 2.96
CA GLY A 72 15.83 6.32 3.66
C GLY A 72 15.47 4.90 3.24
N THR A 73 15.69 3.92 4.13
CA THR A 73 15.30 2.52 3.89
C THR A 73 13.92 2.27 4.49
N ILE A 74 12.97 1.77 3.69
CA ILE A 74 11.59 1.53 4.12
C ILE A 74 11.19 0.08 3.81
N ASP A 75 10.60 -0.60 4.79
CA ASP A 75 9.97 -1.92 4.65
C ASP A 75 8.52 -1.84 5.13
N PHE A 76 7.58 -1.70 4.20
CA PHE A 76 6.16 -1.63 4.54
C PHE A 76 5.40 -2.85 4.03
N LYS A 77 4.56 -3.45 4.87
CA LYS A 77 3.68 -4.57 4.48
C LYS A 77 2.22 -4.17 4.59
N GLY A 78 1.53 -4.17 3.47
CA GLY A 78 0.11 -3.85 3.41
C GLY A 78 -0.26 -2.87 2.30
N LEU A 79 -1.25 -2.03 2.55
CA LEU A 79 -1.82 -1.13 1.55
C LEU A 79 -1.45 0.34 1.85
N ILE A 80 -0.90 1.03 0.85
CA ILE A 80 -0.66 2.47 0.90
C ILE A 80 -1.59 3.16 -0.10
N ILE A 81 -2.36 4.14 0.37
CA ILE A 81 -3.24 5.00 -0.43
C ILE A 81 -2.77 6.44 -0.28
N VAL A 82 -2.33 7.06 -1.37
CA VAL A 82 -1.92 8.47 -1.41
C VAL A 82 -2.82 9.21 -2.38
N ARG A 83 -3.42 10.32 -1.91
CA ARG A 83 -4.30 11.17 -2.72
C ARG A 83 -3.55 12.30 -3.45
N GLY A 84 -2.33 12.60 -3.03
CA GLY A 84 -1.37 13.44 -3.76
C GLY A 84 -0.27 12.61 -4.44
N THR A 85 0.89 13.23 -4.66
CA THR A 85 2.05 12.58 -5.29
C THR A 85 2.85 11.77 -4.27
N THR A 86 3.30 10.58 -4.67
CA THR A 86 4.27 9.78 -3.93
C THR A 86 5.69 10.06 -4.44
N ASN A 87 6.56 10.57 -3.58
CA ASN A 87 7.99 10.76 -3.84
C ASN A 87 8.79 9.73 -3.03
N VAL A 88 9.58 8.91 -3.71
CA VAL A 88 10.54 8.00 -3.07
C VAL A 88 11.93 8.48 -3.45
N THR A 89 12.69 8.99 -2.48
CA THR A 89 13.99 9.62 -2.75
C THR A 89 15.01 9.19 -1.71
N SER A 90 16.22 8.82 -2.12
CA SER A 90 17.37 8.81 -1.21
C SER A 90 17.85 10.24 -0.97
N ASP A 91 17.71 10.75 0.27
CA ASP A 91 18.41 11.97 0.69
C ASP A 91 19.91 11.66 0.51
N THR A 92 20.58 12.55 -0.20
CA THR A 92 21.93 12.38 -0.76
C THR A 92 22.91 11.66 0.18
N ASP A 93 23.66 10.69 -0.36
CA ASP A 93 24.69 9.84 0.29
C ASP A 93 24.23 8.55 1.01
N VAL A 94 22.93 8.27 1.12
CA VAL A 94 22.44 6.99 1.68
C VAL A 94 21.86 6.12 0.57
N THR A 95 22.45 4.95 0.32
CA THR A 95 21.84 3.87 -0.47
C THR A 95 20.63 3.30 0.28
N GLY A 96 19.51 4.02 0.27
CA GLY A 96 18.25 3.57 0.85
C GLY A 96 17.54 2.58 -0.06
N ASN A 97 16.99 1.51 0.51
CA ASN A 97 16.14 0.56 -0.22
C ASN A 97 14.67 0.80 0.13
N ALA A 98 13.77 0.82 -0.86
CA ALA A 98 12.33 0.87 -0.61
C ALA A 98 11.69 -0.46 -1.01
N SER A 99 11.20 -1.19 -0.01
CA SER A 99 10.48 -2.45 -0.16
C SER A 99 9.03 -2.26 0.29
N ILE A 100 8.09 -2.35 -0.65
CA ILE A 100 6.65 -2.33 -0.36
C ILE A 100 6.10 -3.71 -0.69
N TRP A 101 5.69 -4.45 0.33
CA TRP A 101 5.06 -5.75 0.21
C TRP A 101 3.54 -5.58 0.30
N GLY A 102 2.91 -5.37 -0.86
CA GLY A 102 1.47 -5.19 -0.95
C GLY A 102 1.07 -4.34 -2.14
N SER A 103 0.38 -3.23 -1.90
CA SER A 103 -0.09 -2.36 -2.98
C SER A 103 0.13 -0.89 -2.64
N LEU A 104 0.57 -0.13 -3.65
CA LEU A 104 0.65 1.33 -3.61
C LEU A 104 -0.37 1.88 -4.60
N TRP A 105 -1.40 2.53 -4.09
CA TRP A 105 -2.36 3.31 -4.86
C TRP A 105 -2.03 4.78 -4.72
N THR A 106 -1.57 5.41 -5.79
CA THR A 106 -1.21 6.83 -5.80
C THR A 106 -1.64 7.49 -7.10
N THR A 107 -1.91 8.79 -7.08
CA THR A 107 -2.26 9.53 -8.30
C THR A 107 -1.06 9.76 -9.20
N ASP A 108 0.13 9.85 -8.59
CA ASP A 108 1.38 10.09 -9.30
C ASP A 108 2.55 9.53 -8.48
N ILE A 109 3.60 9.06 -9.14
CA ILE A 109 4.78 8.49 -8.50
C ILE A 109 6.06 9.00 -9.13
N ASN A 110 6.91 9.61 -8.30
CA ASN A 110 8.28 9.97 -8.64
C ASN A 110 9.23 9.14 -7.77
N MET A 111 9.93 8.19 -8.37
CA MET A 111 10.80 7.25 -7.67
C MET A 111 12.25 7.40 -8.13
N VAL A 112 13.11 7.79 -7.20
CA VAL A 112 14.57 7.84 -7.32
C VAL A 112 15.16 6.92 -6.25
N VAL A 113 15.47 5.67 -6.64
CA VAL A 113 16.12 4.68 -5.77
C VAL A 113 17.62 4.60 -6.08
N GLY A 114 18.46 4.64 -5.05
CA GLY A 114 19.92 4.52 -5.20
C GLY A 114 20.41 3.10 -5.50
N GLY A 115 19.53 2.09 -5.40
CA GLY A 115 19.80 0.67 -5.66
C GLY A 115 18.88 0.10 -6.74
N SER A 116 18.35 -1.11 -6.54
CA SER A 116 17.39 -1.75 -7.47
C SER A 116 15.94 -1.56 -6.99
N ALA A 117 15.05 -1.07 -7.87
CA ALA A 117 13.61 -1.10 -7.64
C ALA A 117 12.96 -2.25 -8.43
N PHE A 118 12.17 -3.07 -7.74
CA PHE A 118 11.31 -4.09 -8.35
C PHE A 118 9.86 -3.64 -8.29
N ILE A 119 9.36 -3.02 -9.36
CA ILE A 119 7.94 -2.66 -9.49
C ILE A 119 7.27 -3.68 -10.39
N GLN A 120 6.53 -4.62 -9.79
CA GLN A 120 5.73 -5.59 -10.51
C GLN A 120 4.26 -5.18 -10.43
N TYR A 121 3.61 -4.99 -11.57
CA TYR A 121 2.18 -4.69 -11.63
C TYR A 121 1.41 -5.91 -12.14
N SER A 122 0.20 -6.13 -11.60
CA SER A 122 -0.71 -7.15 -12.12
C SER A 122 -1.62 -6.52 -13.18
N THR A 123 -1.56 -7.04 -14.40
CA THR A 123 -2.44 -6.63 -15.49
C THR A 123 -3.91 -6.92 -15.17
N GLN A 124 -4.18 -7.98 -14.41
CA GLN A 124 -5.52 -8.34 -13.96
C GLN A 124 -6.03 -7.33 -12.92
N ALA A 125 -5.20 -6.96 -11.94
CA ALA A 125 -5.55 -5.94 -10.95
C ALA A 125 -5.76 -4.57 -11.59
N LEU A 126 -4.94 -4.21 -12.58
CA LEU A 126 -5.08 -2.95 -13.33
C LEU A 126 -6.35 -2.93 -14.19
N ALA A 127 -6.66 -4.04 -14.88
CA ALA A 127 -7.90 -4.17 -15.63
C ALA A 127 -9.12 -4.05 -14.72
N LEU A 128 -9.05 -4.62 -13.51
CA LEU A 128 -10.09 -4.49 -12.49
C LEU A 128 -10.24 -3.05 -12.03
N ALA A 129 -9.13 -2.40 -11.66
CA ALA A 129 -9.10 -1.00 -11.24
C ALA A 129 -9.69 -0.07 -12.31
N ASN A 130 -9.43 -0.31 -13.60
CA ASN A 130 -10.02 0.46 -14.70
C ASN A 130 -11.54 0.25 -14.85
N GLN A 131 -12.07 -0.90 -14.43
CA GLN A 131 -13.51 -1.17 -14.46
C GLN A 131 -14.25 -0.49 -13.30
N VAL A 132 -13.58 -0.31 -12.16
CA VAL A 132 -14.10 0.44 -11.02
C VAL A 132 -13.65 1.90 -11.05
N GLY A 133 -14.39 2.72 -11.78
CA GLY A 133 -14.29 4.17 -11.66
C GLY A 133 -14.49 4.65 -10.21
N PRO A 134 -14.06 5.87 -9.86
CA PRO A 134 -14.13 6.40 -8.50
C PRO A 134 -15.56 6.30 -7.94
N GLY A 135 -15.70 5.64 -6.78
CA GLY A 135 -16.97 5.48 -6.08
C GLY A 135 -17.76 4.21 -6.41
N ARG A 136 -17.29 3.35 -7.33
CA ARG A 136 -17.92 2.04 -7.59
C ARG A 136 -17.47 1.00 -6.58
N ALA A 137 -18.38 0.07 -6.24
CA ALA A 137 -18.04 -1.07 -5.41
C ALA A 137 -16.97 -1.92 -6.12
N LEU A 138 -15.95 -2.33 -5.38
CA LEU A 138 -15.00 -3.33 -5.87
C LEU A 138 -15.79 -4.58 -6.25
N PRO A 139 -15.52 -5.20 -7.41
CA PRO A 139 -16.16 -6.44 -7.77
C PRO A 139 -15.88 -7.48 -6.68
N SER A 140 -16.89 -8.30 -6.40
CA SER A 140 -16.77 -9.40 -5.45
C SER A 140 -15.56 -10.26 -5.77
N LYS A 141 -14.94 -10.84 -4.73
CA LYS A 141 -13.86 -11.83 -4.84
C LYS A 141 -14.13 -12.77 -6.03
N LEU A 142 -13.23 -12.77 -7.01
CA LEU A 142 -13.27 -13.76 -8.08
C LEU A 142 -12.93 -15.12 -7.47
N VAL A 143 -13.94 -15.93 -7.22
CA VAL A 143 -13.75 -17.33 -6.84
C VAL A 143 -13.74 -18.13 -8.13
N VAL A 144 -12.56 -18.55 -8.58
CA VAL A 144 -12.44 -19.50 -9.70
C VAL A 144 -12.84 -20.86 -9.15
N ASN A 145 -14.13 -21.18 -9.20
CA ASN A 145 -14.67 -22.43 -8.68
C ASN A 145 -14.27 -23.64 -9.53
N TRP A 146 -13.87 -23.39 -10.78
CA TRP A 146 -13.38 -24.39 -11.71
C TRP A 146 -12.51 -23.70 -12.76
N ILE A 147 -11.38 -24.34 -13.10
CA ILE A 147 -10.41 -23.83 -14.08
C ILE A 147 -10.81 -24.19 -15.53
N VAL A 148 -11.94 -24.87 -15.70
CA VAL A 148 -12.44 -25.43 -16.96
C VAL A 148 -13.73 -24.74 -17.36
N ASP A 149 -13.74 -24.06 -18.51
CA ASP A 149 -14.98 -23.57 -19.11
C ASP A 149 -15.84 -24.76 -19.58
N CYS A 150 -16.91 -25.05 -18.84
CA CYS A 150 -17.82 -26.14 -19.15
C CYS A 150 -18.59 -25.96 -20.47
N ALA A 151 -18.58 -24.76 -21.08
CA ALA A 151 -19.13 -24.55 -22.42
C ALA A 151 -18.19 -25.02 -23.54
N ALA A 152 -16.90 -25.27 -23.22
CA ALA A 152 -15.86 -25.63 -24.18
C ALA A 152 -15.39 -27.09 -24.06
N VAL A 153 -15.96 -27.89 -23.15
CA VAL A 153 -15.61 -29.31 -22.95
C VAL A 153 -16.84 -30.23 -23.02
N PRO A 154 -16.69 -31.49 -23.43
CA PRO A 154 -17.80 -32.45 -23.46
C PRO A 154 -18.47 -32.63 -22.08
N ALA A 155 -19.79 -32.78 -22.07
CA ALA A 155 -20.58 -33.05 -20.87
C ALA A 155 -20.04 -34.29 -20.13
N GLY A 156 -19.91 -34.19 -18.79
CA GLY A 156 -19.33 -35.24 -17.94
C GLY A 156 -17.82 -35.18 -17.76
N THR A 157 -17.10 -34.24 -18.40
CA THR A 157 -15.67 -34.05 -18.16
C THR A 157 -15.44 -33.17 -16.93
N ASN A 158 -14.54 -33.56 -16.01
CA ASN A 158 -14.11 -32.77 -14.84
C ASN A 158 -15.25 -32.21 -13.98
N ASN A 159 -16.32 -32.97 -13.78
CA ASN A 159 -17.48 -32.57 -12.96
C ASN A 159 -18.23 -31.33 -13.49
N CYS A 160 -18.02 -30.94 -14.76
CA CYS A 160 -19.00 -30.15 -15.50
C CYS A 160 -20.27 -30.99 -15.56
N GLY A 161 -21.29 -30.55 -14.81
CA GLY A 161 -22.44 -31.36 -14.41
C GLY A 161 -23.06 -32.18 -15.54
N THR A 162 -23.58 -33.35 -15.16
CA THR A 162 -24.47 -34.17 -16.00
C THR A 162 -25.70 -33.40 -16.45
#